data_AF-W4QK16-F1
#
_entry.id   AF-W4QK16-F1
#
_cell.length_a   1.000
_cell.length_b   1.000
_cell.length_c   1.000
_cell.angle_alpha   90.00
_cell.angle_beta   90.00
_cell.angle_gamma   90.00
#
_symmetry.space_group_name_H-M   'P 1'
#
loop_
_entity.id
_entity.type
_entity.pdbx_description
1 polymer ?
#
loop_
_entity_poly.entity_id
_entity_poly.type
_entity_poly.pdbx_seq_one_letter_code
_entity_poly.pdbx_strand_id
1 'polypeptide(L)'
;MLRNRLRTGLFILVMIVSFTSFYIVAYSGLANEAEFASGSGKADDPYIIETAEQLNNVRFHLDQHFELGGDIDLGAYLSSGGTGYDRWGESGWLPIGGGAGDFTGTFNGVGFEISGLKINRNGAGLFERIGQDGVVEHLVLSDVDIVSGAIANGSVARYSEGLIQHVIVNGLRVQVSTDRYYLGGIVGNNSGTVQFVTIKEGVLIGGYRVVGGVVGRNHGGFIQHVSYEGSIQNEDGQVGGIVGRNNNGIIQFAQVSGEVISSGSDVGGLVGLNDSLSGNTALIRYSHTNTFVQGESRVGGLVGSDINGSIVENVYTMVM
;
A
#
# COMPACT_ATOMS: atom_id res chain seq x y z
N MET A 1 79.47 -21.92 61.83
CA MET A 1 78.45 -22.69 61.09
C MET A 1 77.13 -21.92 61.13
N LEU A 2 76.58 -21.74 59.93
CA LEU A 2 75.24 -21.35 59.52
C LEU A 2 74.13 -21.03 60.56
N ARG A 3 73.51 -19.85 60.31
CA ARG A 3 72.06 -19.58 60.10
C ARG A 3 71.06 -19.79 61.24
N ASN A 4 70.35 -18.71 61.58
CA ASN A 4 68.90 -18.44 61.32
C ASN A 4 68.33 -17.56 62.46
N ARG A 5 67.90 -16.32 62.21
CA ARG A 5 66.60 -15.82 61.68
C ARG A 5 65.71 -15.30 62.82
N LEU A 6 65.37 -14.01 62.76
CA LEU A 6 64.00 -13.50 62.51
C LEU A 6 64.00 -11.96 62.63
N ARG A 7 63.77 -11.28 61.51
CA ARG A 7 63.41 -9.86 61.42
C ARG A 7 61.91 -9.80 61.12
N THR A 8 61.15 -9.06 61.92
CA THR A 8 59.74 -8.74 61.70
C THR A 8 59.64 -7.55 60.75
N GLY A 9 59.03 -7.74 59.57
CA GLY A 9 58.82 -6.72 58.55
C GLY A 9 57.33 -6.37 58.40
N LEU A 10 57.08 -5.07 58.35
CA LEU A 10 55.82 -4.35 58.20
C LEU A 10 55.18 -4.61 56.81
N PHE A 11 53.88 -4.98 56.77
CA PHE A 11 53.09 -5.03 55.54
C PHE A 11 52.36 -3.69 55.33
N ILE A 12 52.60 -3.03 54.20
CA ILE A 12 51.87 -1.84 53.74
C ILE A 12 50.90 -2.29 52.63
N LEU A 13 49.62 -2.01 52.80
CA LEU A 13 48.54 -2.21 51.85
C LEU A 13 48.54 -1.04 50.84
N VAL A 14 48.76 -1.33 49.55
CA VAL A 14 48.65 -0.33 48.47
C VAL A 14 47.25 -0.43 47.84
N MET A 15 46.46 0.63 48.00
CA MET A 15 45.16 0.81 47.33
C MET A 15 45.39 1.40 45.94
N ILE A 16 44.95 0.70 44.90
CA ILE A 16 44.95 1.19 43.51
C ILE A 16 43.66 2.00 43.31
N VAL A 17 43.78 3.31 43.08
CA VAL A 17 42.68 4.18 42.64
C VAL A 17 42.78 4.34 41.12
N SER A 18 41.84 3.74 40.39
CA SER A 18 41.72 3.93 38.93
C SER A 18 40.93 5.20 38.62
N PHE A 19 41.58 6.19 37.99
CA PHE A 19 40.91 7.33 37.36
C PHE A 19 40.37 6.92 35.99
N THR A 20 39.06 6.89 35.82
CA THR A 20 38.43 6.89 34.49
C THR A 20 38.09 8.35 34.14
N SER A 21 38.78 8.89 33.13
CA SER A 21 38.47 10.19 32.55
C SER A 21 37.20 10.08 31.71
N PHE A 22 36.17 10.85 32.07
CA PHE A 22 34.98 11.05 31.23
C PHE A 22 35.34 11.96 30.05
N TYR A 23 35.32 11.43 28.84
CA TYR A 23 35.23 12.24 27.63
C TYR A 23 33.78 12.72 27.49
N ILE A 24 33.52 13.97 27.82
CA ILE A 24 32.30 14.66 27.36
C ILE A 24 32.62 15.15 25.96
N VAL A 25 32.18 14.41 24.94
CA VAL A 25 32.03 14.98 23.61
C VAL A 25 30.79 15.86 23.68
N ALA A 26 30.98 17.18 23.72
CA ALA A 26 29.91 18.12 23.45
C ALA A 26 29.51 17.94 21.99
N TYR A 27 28.43 17.20 21.74
CA TYR A 27 27.82 17.14 20.42
C TYR A 27 27.21 18.51 20.17
N SER A 28 27.87 19.31 19.33
CA SER A 28 27.35 20.58 18.82
C SER A 28 26.01 20.32 18.14
N GLY A 29 25.01 21.16 18.46
CA GLY A 29 23.61 21.03 18.08
C GLY A 29 23.35 20.43 16.71
N LEU A 30 22.77 19.23 16.71
CA LEU A 30 21.74 18.91 15.75
C LEU A 30 20.45 19.37 16.41
N ALA A 31 19.75 20.34 15.82
CA ALA A 31 18.33 20.46 16.12
C ALA A 31 17.74 19.06 15.89
N ASN A 32 17.11 18.48 16.92
CA ASN A 32 16.30 17.30 16.72
C ASN A 32 15.23 17.72 15.71
N GLU A 33 15.32 17.24 14.47
CA GLU A 33 14.36 17.59 13.44
C GLU A 33 12.99 17.21 13.99
N ALA A 34 12.05 18.17 13.95
CA ALA A 34 10.73 17.94 14.54
C ALA A 34 10.08 16.72 13.86
N GLU A 35 9.50 15.84 14.66
CA GLU A 35 8.91 14.58 14.17
C GLU A 35 7.85 14.82 13.07
N PHE A 36 7.12 15.92 13.20
CA PHE A 36 6.19 16.49 12.22
C PHE A 36 6.37 18.02 12.19
N ALA A 37 5.91 18.68 11.12
CA ALA A 37 6.06 20.12 10.96
C ALA A 37 5.26 20.91 12.00
N SER A 38 4.04 20.45 12.32
CA SER A 38 3.18 20.97 13.37
C SER A 38 2.05 19.98 13.72
N GLY A 39 1.12 20.39 14.60
CA GLY A 39 -0.02 19.59 15.03
C GLY A 39 0.26 18.69 16.25
N SER A 40 -0.80 18.12 16.80
CA SER A 40 -0.73 17.18 17.94
C SER A 40 -1.23 15.77 17.62
N GLY A 41 -1.61 15.52 16.35
CA GLY A 41 -2.12 14.23 15.89
C GLY A 41 -3.60 13.99 16.18
N LYS A 42 -4.29 14.94 16.82
CA LYS A 42 -5.73 14.85 17.10
C LYS A 42 -6.56 15.16 15.86
N ALA A 43 -7.80 14.71 15.84
CA ALA A 43 -8.71 14.97 14.72
C ALA A 43 -8.95 16.47 14.45
N ASP A 44 -8.90 17.32 15.49
CA ASP A 44 -9.06 18.77 15.38
C ASP A 44 -7.73 19.53 15.25
N ASP A 45 -6.60 18.83 15.32
CA ASP A 45 -5.24 19.37 15.24
C ASP A 45 -4.27 18.28 14.69
N PRO A 46 -4.45 17.87 13.42
CA PRO A 46 -3.70 16.75 12.83
C PRO A 46 -2.23 17.10 12.68
N TYR A 47 -1.37 16.08 12.67
CA TYR A 47 0.05 16.26 12.36
C TYR A 47 0.23 16.71 10.90
N ILE A 48 1.03 17.75 10.69
CA ILE A 48 1.35 18.25 9.35
C ILE A 48 2.65 17.62 8.83
N ILE A 49 2.58 17.08 7.61
CA ILE A 49 3.67 16.38 6.93
C ILE A 49 4.15 17.19 5.72
N GLU A 50 5.38 17.69 5.75
CA GLU A 50 6.01 18.47 4.67
C GLU A 50 7.23 17.77 4.06
N THR A 51 7.72 16.68 4.68
CA THR A 51 8.91 15.96 4.19
C THR A 51 8.71 14.45 4.16
N ALA A 52 9.51 13.77 3.34
CA ALA A 52 9.52 12.31 3.28
C ALA A 52 9.89 11.64 4.62
N GLU A 53 10.73 12.27 5.44
CA GLU A 53 11.07 11.75 6.77
C GLU A 53 9.89 11.87 7.75
N GLN A 54 9.13 12.97 7.69
CA GLN A 54 7.90 13.13 8.47
C GLN A 54 6.82 12.15 8.01
N LEU A 55 6.67 11.93 6.71
CA LEU A 55 5.80 10.88 6.18
C LEU A 55 6.22 9.50 6.69
N ASN A 56 7.53 9.24 6.77
CA ASN A 56 8.06 8.02 7.34
C ASN A 56 7.73 7.88 8.84
N ASN A 57 7.58 8.97 9.59
CA ASN A 57 7.26 8.94 11.02
C ASN A 57 5.80 8.55 11.33
N VAL A 58 4.89 8.63 10.36
CA VAL A 58 3.48 8.17 10.51
C VAL A 58 3.39 6.75 11.05
N ARG A 59 4.36 5.89 10.72
CA ARG A 59 4.43 4.49 11.17
C ARG A 59 4.53 4.31 12.69
N PHE A 60 4.80 5.38 13.45
CA PHE A 60 4.89 5.37 14.91
C PHE A 60 3.61 5.87 15.59
N HIS A 61 2.60 6.30 14.82
CA HIS A 61 1.40 7.00 15.28
C HIS A 61 0.16 6.53 14.51
N LEU A 62 -0.04 5.21 14.41
CA LEU A 62 -1.01 4.59 13.51
C LEU A 62 -2.49 4.91 13.80
N ASP A 63 -2.79 5.44 14.98
CA ASP A 63 -4.13 5.83 15.44
C ASP A 63 -4.37 7.36 15.41
N GLN A 64 -3.39 8.14 14.93
CA GLN A 64 -3.45 9.61 14.88
C GLN A 64 -3.87 10.13 13.50
N HIS A 65 -4.13 11.43 13.42
CA HIS A 65 -4.60 12.10 12.22
C HIS A 65 -3.49 12.96 11.59
N PHE A 66 -3.43 12.94 10.26
CA PHE A 66 -2.35 13.52 9.46
C PHE A 66 -2.91 14.30 8.28
N GLU A 67 -2.28 15.42 7.99
CA GLU A 67 -2.48 16.19 6.75
C GLU A 67 -1.13 16.44 6.06
N LEU A 68 -1.12 16.37 4.73
CA LEU A 68 0.03 16.89 3.98
C LEU A 68 0.06 18.42 4.04
N GLY A 69 1.24 18.98 4.32
CA GLY A 69 1.52 20.43 4.27
C GLY A 69 2.12 20.88 2.94
N GLY A 70 2.48 19.95 2.07
CA GLY A 70 3.04 20.19 0.74
C GLY A 70 3.29 18.89 -0.02
N ASP A 71 3.74 19.01 -1.27
CA ASP A 71 4.10 17.85 -2.10
C ASP A 71 5.34 17.12 -1.53
N ILE A 72 5.34 15.79 -1.60
CA ILE A 72 6.40 14.92 -1.08
C ILE A 72 7.04 14.13 -2.22
N ASP A 73 8.33 14.41 -2.49
CA ASP A 73 9.14 13.63 -3.43
C ASP A 73 9.82 12.45 -2.73
N LEU A 74 9.30 11.23 -2.97
CA LEU A 74 9.91 9.98 -2.51
C LEU A 74 11.00 9.47 -3.46
N GLY A 75 11.08 9.99 -4.69
CA GLY A 75 12.08 9.58 -5.68
C GLY A 75 13.49 9.86 -5.20
N ALA A 76 13.77 11.08 -4.72
CA ALA A 76 15.06 11.43 -4.13
C ALA A 76 15.30 10.71 -2.79
N TYR A 77 14.26 10.60 -1.95
CA TYR A 77 14.32 9.93 -0.64
C TYR A 77 14.71 8.45 -0.74
N LEU A 78 14.21 7.74 -1.76
CA LEU A 78 14.41 6.31 -1.98
C LEU A 78 15.53 5.99 -2.98
N SER A 79 16.28 6.99 -3.46
CA SER A 79 17.43 6.79 -4.35
C SER A 79 18.74 6.79 -3.58
N SER A 80 19.80 6.20 -4.16
CA SER A 80 21.13 6.15 -3.53
C SER A 80 21.59 7.52 -3.02
N GLY A 81 21.94 7.59 -1.73
CA GLY A 81 22.30 8.82 -1.02
C GLY A 81 21.13 9.54 -0.32
N GLY A 82 19.89 9.08 -0.50
CA GLY A 82 18.72 9.53 0.27
C GLY A 82 18.56 8.75 1.58
N THR A 83 18.00 9.39 2.60
CA THR A 83 17.85 8.78 3.94
C THR A 83 16.92 7.57 3.95
N GLY A 84 15.91 7.54 3.07
CA GLY A 84 15.05 6.38 2.87
C GLY A 84 15.80 5.20 2.25
N TYR A 85 16.68 5.47 1.28
CA TYR A 85 17.55 4.45 0.71
C TYR A 85 18.57 3.92 1.72
N ASP A 86 19.17 4.79 2.53
CA ASP A 86 20.08 4.34 3.60
C ASP A 86 19.39 3.42 4.61
N ARG A 87 18.09 3.66 4.85
CA ARG A 87 17.26 2.87 5.77
C ARG A 87 16.77 1.55 5.16
N TRP A 88 16.37 1.56 3.89
CA TRP A 88 15.60 0.48 3.27
C TRP A 88 16.25 -0.19 2.06
N GLY A 89 17.35 0.39 1.56
CA GLY A 89 18.08 -0.06 0.39
C GLY A 89 17.23 -0.16 -0.87
N GLU A 90 17.62 -1.08 -1.75
CA GLU A 90 16.95 -1.35 -3.02
C GLU A 90 15.50 -1.85 -2.88
N SER A 91 15.10 -2.28 -1.68
CA SER A 91 13.71 -2.68 -1.40
C SER A 91 12.73 -1.50 -1.34
N GLY A 92 13.22 -0.25 -1.37
CA GLY A 92 12.39 0.96 -1.45
C GLY A 92 11.56 1.21 -0.18
N TRP A 93 10.41 1.85 -0.30
CA TRP A 93 9.54 2.18 0.82
C TRP A 93 9.12 0.95 1.64
N LEU A 94 9.18 1.06 2.96
CA LEU A 94 8.53 0.11 3.87
C LEU A 94 7.10 0.60 4.16
N PRO A 95 6.05 -0.12 3.71
CA PRO A 95 4.65 0.26 3.93
C PRO A 95 4.32 0.56 5.39
N ILE A 96 3.39 1.48 5.62
CA ILE A 96 2.93 1.90 6.96
C ILE A 96 1.91 0.88 7.50
N GLY A 97 2.05 0.49 8.76
CA GLY A 97 1.18 -0.51 9.40
C GLY A 97 1.67 -1.95 9.18
N GLY A 98 0.79 -2.93 9.39
CA GLY A 98 1.12 -4.36 9.27
C GLY A 98 1.63 -4.94 10.58
N GLY A 99 2.90 -5.38 10.62
CA GLY A 99 3.50 -6.01 11.82
C GLY A 99 3.49 -5.15 13.08
N ALA A 100 3.33 -3.83 12.94
CA ALA A 100 3.21 -2.87 14.04
C ALA A 100 1.76 -2.58 14.48
N GLY A 101 0.77 -3.14 13.78
CA GLY A 101 -0.65 -2.79 13.92
C GLY A 101 -1.20 -2.17 12.64
N ASP A 102 -2.51 -1.92 12.62
CA ASP A 102 -3.19 -1.35 11.46
C ASP A 102 -3.24 0.16 11.56
N PHE A 103 -3.21 0.83 10.41
CA PHE A 103 -3.54 2.25 10.36
C PHE A 103 -5.03 2.44 10.63
N THR A 104 -5.37 3.12 11.72
CA THR A 104 -6.75 3.38 12.18
C THR A 104 -7.06 4.87 12.32
N GLY A 105 -6.07 5.74 12.13
CA GLY A 105 -6.25 7.18 12.07
C GLY A 105 -6.69 7.69 10.70
N THR A 106 -6.46 8.98 10.45
CA THR A 106 -6.79 9.63 9.16
C THR A 106 -5.53 10.12 8.47
N PHE A 107 -5.37 9.80 7.19
CA PHE A 107 -4.33 10.36 6.34
C PHE A 107 -4.99 11.14 5.20
N ASN A 108 -4.95 12.47 5.31
CA ASN A 108 -5.59 13.37 4.36
C ASN A 108 -4.51 14.08 3.53
N GLY A 109 -4.47 13.81 2.23
CA GLY A 109 -3.51 14.44 1.33
C GLY A 109 -3.82 15.91 1.06
N VAL A 110 -5.01 16.39 1.39
CA VAL A 110 -5.54 17.75 1.10
C VAL A 110 -5.29 18.22 -0.34
N GLY A 111 -5.15 17.27 -1.28
CA GLY A 111 -4.87 17.50 -2.70
C GLY A 111 -3.39 17.60 -3.08
N PHE A 112 -2.45 17.53 -2.13
CA PHE A 112 -1.02 17.45 -2.42
C PHE A 112 -0.61 16.07 -2.95
N GLU A 113 0.52 16.07 -3.63
CA GLU A 113 1.08 14.92 -4.33
C GLU A 113 2.18 14.23 -3.53
N ILE A 114 2.17 12.89 -3.56
CA ILE A 114 3.33 12.07 -3.21
C ILE A 114 3.83 11.40 -4.49
N SER A 115 5.05 11.73 -4.91
CA SER A 115 5.63 11.24 -6.16
C SER A 115 6.80 10.29 -5.95
N GLY A 116 7.06 9.40 -6.91
CA GLY A 116 8.25 8.55 -6.92
C GLY A 116 8.23 7.41 -5.89
N LEU A 117 7.05 6.93 -5.50
CA LEU A 117 6.91 5.80 -4.58
C LEU A 117 7.46 4.52 -5.23
N LYS A 118 8.59 4.01 -4.71
CA LYS A 118 9.21 2.76 -5.16
C LYS A 118 9.13 1.69 -4.08
N ILE A 119 8.64 0.51 -4.42
CA ILE A 119 8.54 -0.64 -3.51
C ILE A 119 9.07 -1.88 -4.22
N ASN A 120 10.11 -2.52 -3.68
CA ASN A 120 10.62 -3.81 -4.15
C ASN A 120 10.66 -4.83 -3.00
N ARG A 121 9.45 -5.19 -2.55
CA ARG A 121 9.20 -6.09 -1.41
C ARG A 121 7.75 -6.58 -1.43
N ASN A 122 7.46 -7.56 -0.58
CA ASN A 122 6.11 -8.08 -0.44
C ASN A 122 5.23 -7.21 0.45
N GLY A 123 3.92 -7.25 0.17
CA GLY A 123 2.88 -6.60 0.96
C GLY A 123 2.81 -5.10 0.72
N ALA A 124 2.73 -4.72 -0.54
CA ALA A 124 3.02 -3.36 -0.97
C ALA A 124 1.81 -2.41 -0.93
N GLY A 125 2.17 -1.13 -0.78
CA GLY A 125 1.35 0.08 -0.77
C GLY A 125 2.03 1.16 0.05
N LEU A 126 1.51 2.39 0.01
CA LEU A 126 1.89 3.41 1.00
C LEU A 126 1.64 2.88 2.42
N PHE A 127 0.51 2.20 2.60
CA PHE A 127 0.12 1.44 3.77
C PHE A 127 0.17 -0.08 3.49
N GLU A 128 0.53 -0.87 4.48
CA GLU A 128 0.30 -2.32 4.40
C GLU A 128 -1.17 -2.63 4.68
N ARG A 129 -1.70 -2.12 5.80
CA ARG A 129 -3.06 -2.42 6.24
C ARG A 129 -3.75 -1.19 6.81
N ILE A 130 -4.93 -0.89 6.25
CA ILE A 130 -5.87 0.10 6.76
C ILE A 130 -6.96 -0.67 7.52
N GLY A 131 -7.05 -0.40 8.82
CA GLY A 131 -8.04 -1.00 9.72
C GLY A 131 -9.43 -0.38 9.55
N GLN A 132 -10.41 -0.91 10.28
CA GLN A 132 -11.83 -0.54 10.14
C GLN A 132 -12.10 0.96 10.32
N ASP A 133 -11.38 1.63 11.22
CA ASP A 133 -11.53 3.08 11.47
C ASP A 133 -10.59 3.93 10.62
N GLY A 134 -9.66 3.30 9.89
CA GLY A 134 -8.66 3.99 9.09
C GLY A 134 -9.26 4.70 7.89
N VAL A 135 -8.84 5.94 7.65
CA VAL A 135 -9.27 6.77 6.53
C VAL A 135 -8.06 7.25 5.74
N VAL A 136 -8.05 7.02 4.42
CA VAL A 136 -7.10 7.63 3.49
C VAL A 136 -7.88 8.45 2.47
N GLU A 137 -7.63 9.76 2.42
CA GLU A 137 -8.42 10.65 1.57
C GLU A 137 -7.65 11.78 0.91
N HIS A 138 -8.22 12.33 -0.17
CA HIS A 138 -7.70 13.49 -0.93
C HIS A 138 -6.21 13.38 -1.28
N LEU A 139 -5.79 12.19 -1.70
CA LEU A 139 -4.40 11.85 -1.96
C LEU A 139 -4.14 11.74 -3.46
N VAL A 140 -3.07 12.40 -3.93
CA VAL A 140 -2.54 12.18 -5.27
C VAL A 140 -1.23 11.39 -5.15
N LEU A 141 -1.14 10.27 -5.85
CA LEU A 141 0.09 9.50 -6.02
C LEU A 141 0.54 9.60 -7.48
N SER A 142 1.82 9.86 -7.72
CA SER A 142 2.38 9.77 -9.08
C SER A 142 3.69 8.98 -9.12
N ASP A 143 4.01 8.46 -10.31
CA ASP A 143 5.25 7.71 -10.57
C ASP A 143 5.45 6.57 -9.56
N VAL A 144 4.42 5.73 -9.43
CA VAL A 144 4.39 4.61 -8.48
C VAL A 144 4.93 3.35 -9.16
N ASP A 145 6.01 2.80 -8.63
CA ASP A 145 6.62 1.55 -9.12
C ASP A 145 6.67 0.49 -8.01
N ILE A 146 5.90 -0.58 -8.19
CA ILE A 146 5.79 -1.67 -7.22
C ILE A 146 6.22 -2.98 -7.88
N VAL A 147 7.26 -3.58 -7.35
CA VAL A 147 7.73 -4.92 -7.70
C VAL A 147 7.59 -5.81 -6.47
N SER A 148 6.85 -6.91 -6.59
CA SER A 148 6.63 -7.84 -5.47
C SER A 148 6.80 -9.29 -5.90
N GLY A 149 7.29 -10.12 -4.98
CA GLY A 149 7.55 -11.52 -5.23
C GLY A 149 6.52 -12.52 -4.69
N ALA A 150 5.51 -12.17 -3.88
CA ALA A 150 4.66 -13.23 -3.26
C ALA A 150 3.28 -12.83 -2.72
N ILE A 151 2.95 -11.54 -2.55
CA ILE A 151 1.79 -11.14 -1.74
C ILE A 151 0.93 -10.11 -2.49
N ALA A 152 -0.36 -10.05 -2.13
CA ALA A 152 -1.30 -9.03 -2.56
C ALA A 152 -0.75 -7.60 -2.45
N ASN A 153 -1.04 -6.77 -3.44
CA ASN A 153 -0.51 -5.41 -3.55
C ASN A 153 -1.60 -4.43 -3.98
N GLY A 154 -1.45 -3.18 -3.54
CA GLY A 154 -2.09 -2.01 -4.09
C GLY A 154 -1.21 -0.79 -3.86
N SER A 155 -1.35 0.27 -4.65
CA SER A 155 -0.53 1.49 -4.48
C SER A 155 -0.81 2.18 -3.14
N VAL A 156 -2.06 2.14 -2.68
CA VAL A 156 -2.47 2.70 -1.39
C VAL A 156 -2.32 1.68 -0.28
N ALA A 157 -2.89 0.47 -0.46
CA ALA A 157 -2.87 -0.55 0.58
C ALA A 157 -2.81 -1.98 0.03
N ARG A 158 -2.20 -2.90 0.79
CA ARG A 158 -2.39 -4.33 0.55
C ARG A 158 -3.78 -4.78 1.00
N TYR A 159 -4.21 -4.37 2.19
CA TYR A 159 -5.50 -4.74 2.77
C TYR A 159 -6.23 -3.52 3.34
N SER A 160 -7.54 -3.42 3.09
CA SER A 160 -8.36 -2.34 3.62
C SER A 160 -9.68 -2.87 4.22
N GLU A 161 -9.91 -2.56 5.50
CA GLU A 161 -11.21 -2.63 6.18
C GLU A 161 -11.86 -1.25 6.33
N GLY A 162 -11.10 -0.18 6.11
CA GLY A 162 -11.52 1.21 6.32
C GLY A 162 -12.03 1.92 5.06
N LEU A 163 -11.85 3.23 5.02
CA LEU A 163 -12.29 4.11 3.93
C LEU A 163 -11.10 4.63 3.12
N ILE A 164 -11.11 4.36 1.81
CA ILE A 164 -10.21 5.01 0.85
C ILE A 164 -11.09 5.86 -0.08
N GLN A 165 -10.89 7.17 -0.08
CA GLN A 165 -11.70 8.05 -0.92
C GLN A 165 -10.94 9.22 -1.56
N HIS A 166 -11.42 9.71 -2.70
CA HIS A 166 -10.82 10.87 -3.37
C HIS A 166 -9.32 10.68 -3.63
N VAL A 167 -8.96 9.51 -4.17
CA VAL A 167 -7.57 9.18 -4.51
C VAL A 167 -7.37 9.24 -6.01
N ILE A 168 -6.27 9.86 -6.45
CA ILE A 168 -5.83 9.86 -7.83
C ILE A 168 -4.45 9.21 -7.91
N VAL A 169 -4.27 8.27 -8.83
CA VAL A 169 -2.95 7.68 -9.12
C VAL A 169 -2.61 7.93 -10.58
N ASN A 170 -1.49 8.60 -10.85
CA ASN A 170 -0.99 8.86 -12.20
C ASN A 170 0.32 8.07 -12.43
N GLY A 171 0.41 7.29 -13.50
CA GLY A 171 1.62 6.53 -13.79
C GLY A 171 1.87 5.44 -12.75
N LEU A 172 0.99 4.44 -12.73
CA LEU A 172 1.12 3.28 -11.86
C LEU A 172 1.75 2.11 -12.62
N ARG A 173 2.86 1.57 -12.13
CA ARG A 173 3.41 0.30 -12.57
C ARG A 173 3.44 -0.70 -11.41
N VAL A 174 2.78 -1.84 -11.59
CA VAL A 174 2.89 -2.96 -10.63
C VAL A 174 3.27 -4.22 -11.36
N GLN A 175 4.32 -4.90 -10.89
CA GLN A 175 4.79 -6.16 -11.44
C GLN A 175 4.91 -7.23 -10.34
N VAL A 176 4.24 -8.36 -10.55
CA VAL A 176 4.23 -9.50 -9.60
C VAL A 176 4.59 -10.79 -10.34
N SER A 177 5.47 -11.61 -9.75
CA SER A 177 6.11 -12.75 -10.44
C SER A 177 5.76 -14.15 -9.90
N THR A 178 4.78 -14.31 -9.00
CA THR A 178 4.51 -15.62 -8.35
C THR A 178 3.03 -15.97 -8.19
N ASP A 179 2.73 -17.11 -7.57
CA ASP A 179 1.47 -17.86 -7.70
C ASP A 179 0.33 -17.49 -6.72
N ARG A 180 0.54 -16.57 -5.76
CA ARG A 180 -0.41 -16.33 -4.65
C ARG A 180 -0.61 -14.87 -4.25
N TYR A 181 -1.26 -14.08 -5.10
CA TYR A 181 -1.55 -12.69 -4.76
C TYR A 181 -2.96 -12.25 -5.17
N TYR A 182 -3.39 -11.13 -4.58
CA TYR A 182 -4.51 -10.32 -5.06
C TYR A 182 -3.90 -8.97 -5.47
N LEU A 183 -3.83 -8.69 -6.77
CA LEU A 183 -3.28 -7.43 -7.26
C LEU A 183 -4.41 -6.47 -7.55
N GLY A 184 -4.45 -5.36 -6.82
CA GLY A 184 -5.26 -4.20 -7.17
C GLY A 184 -4.36 -3.03 -7.49
N GLY A 185 -4.80 -2.09 -8.33
CA GLY A 185 -4.06 -0.84 -8.49
C GLY A 185 -4.06 0.02 -7.22
N ILE A 186 -5.15 -0.01 -6.43
CA ILE A 186 -5.32 0.74 -5.17
C ILE A 186 -5.22 -0.18 -3.96
N VAL A 187 -5.99 -1.27 -3.97
CA VAL A 187 -6.06 -2.21 -2.84
C VAL A 187 -5.94 -3.66 -3.32
N GLY A 188 -5.04 -4.44 -2.71
CA GLY A 188 -4.97 -5.87 -2.98
C GLY A 188 -6.25 -6.61 -2.57
N ASN A 189 -6.65 -6.51 -1.29
CA ASN A 189 -7.84 -7.14 -0.74
C ASN A 189 -8.67 -6.13 0.09
N ASN A 190 -9.92 -5.92 -0.32
CA ASN A 190 -10.82 -4.93 0.27
C ASN A 190 -12.01 -5.60 0.97
N SER A 191 -12.24 -5.23 2.22
CA SER A 191 -13.48 -5.49 2.97
C SER A 191 -14.17 -4.18 3.39
N GLY A 192 -13.53 -3.03 3.15
CA GLY A 192 -14.04 -1.68 3.46
C GLY A 192 -14.68 -0.98 2.26
N THR A 193 -14.57 0.36 2.24
CA THR A 193 -15.11 1.21 1.17
C THR A 193 -13.98 1.83 0.34
N VAL A 194 -14.08 1.72 -0.99
CA VAL A 194 -13.21 2.39 -1.96
C VAL A 194 -14.08 3.25 -2.87
N GLN A 195 -13.96 4.58 -2.79
CA GLN A 195 -14.84 5.48 -3.53
C GLN A 195 -14.17 6.72 -4.12
N PHE A 196 -14.65 7.21 -5.26
CA PHE A 196 -14.08 8.39 -5.92
C PHE A 196 -12.58 8.21 -6.19
N VAL A 197 -12.21 7.10 -6.82
CA VAL A 197 -10.81 6.76 -7.09
C VAL A 197 -10.55 6.68 -8.59
N THR A 198 -9.47 7.31 -9.04
CA THR A 198 -9.08 7.32 -10.45
C THR A 198 -7.64 6.86 -10.59
N ILE A 199 -7.42 5.85 -11.41
CA ILE A 199 -6.09 5.46 -11.89
C ILE A 199 -5.97 5.87 -13.36
N LYS A 200 -4.91 6.60 -13.70
CA LYS A 200 -4.52 6.96 -15.07
C LYS A 200 -3.18 6.34 -15.40
N GLU A 201 -3.04 5.89 -16.65
CA GLU A 201 -1.79 5.31 -17.18
C GLU A 201 -1.32 4.12 -16.32
N GLY A 202 -2.26 3.28 -15.89
CA GLY A 202 -1.98 2.09 -15.10
C GLY A 202 -1.37 0.98 -15.96
N VAL A 203 -0.37 0.29 -15.42
CA VAL A 203 0.24 -0.90 -16.01
C VAL A 203 0.35 -1.96 -14.91
N LEU A 204 -0.55 -2.94 -14.96
CA LEU A 204 -0.55 -4.07 -14.04
C LEU A 204 -0.08 -5.33 -14.75
N ILE A 205 1.05 -5.86 -14.32
CA ILE A 205 1.65 -7.09 -14.85
C ILE A 205 1.62 -8.13 -13.72
N GLY A 206 0.68 -9.07 -13.84
CA GLY A 206 0.51 -10.17 -12.92
C GLY A 206 1.14 -11.47 -13.40
N GLY A 207 1.52 -12.33 -12.46
CA GLY A 207 1.79 -13.75 -12.70
C GLY A 207 0.50 -14.60 -12.63
N TYR A 208 -0.08 -14.75 -11.42
CA TYR A 208 -1.15 -15.73 -11.18
C TYR A 208 -2.24 -15.26 -10.19
N ARG A 209 -3.45 -15.78 -10.42
CA ARG A 209 -4.61 -15.89 -9.50
C ARG A 209 -5.66 -14.79 -9.58
N VAL A 210 -5.40 -13.56 -9.16
CA VAL A 210 -6.44 -12.50 -9.16
C VAL A 210 -5.83 -11.12 -9.40
N VAL A 211 -6.29 -10.46 -10.46
CA VAL A 211 -5.87 -9.09 -10.81
C VAL A 211 -7.09 -8.22 -11.08
N GLY A 212 -7.16 -7.06 -10.42
CA GLY A 212 -8.13 -6.01 -10.70
C GLY A 212 -7.44 -4.67 -10.92
N GLY A 213 -7.92 -3.87 -11.87
CA GLY A 213 -7.33 -2.55 -12.12
C GLY A 213 -7.34 -1.64 -10.89
N VAL A 214 -8.39 -1.71 -10.06
CA VAL A 214 -8.54 -0.92 -8.82
C VAL A 214 -8.36 -1.80 -7.58
N VAL A 215 -9.10 -2.92 -7.51
CA VAL A 215 -9.09 -3.82 -6.35
C VAL A 215 -8.85 -5.25 -6.80
N GLY A 216 -7.89 -5.97 -6.21
CA GLY A 216 -7.66 -7.37 -6.56
C GLY A 216 -8.87 -8.23 -6.18
N ARG A 217 -9.14 -8.32 -4.88
CA ARG A 217 -10.30 -9.00 -4.32
C ARG A 217 -11.15 -8.06 -3.50
N ASN A 218 -12.45 -8.01 -3.80
CA ASN A 218 -13.46 -7.35 -2.96
C ASN A 218 -14.23 -8.42 -2.17
N HIS A 219 -14.23 -8.35 -0.85
CA HIS A 219 -14.85 -9.33 0.04
C HIS A 219 -15.86 -8.66 0.97
N GLY A 220 -17.10 -8.52 0.52
CA GLY A 220 -18.15 -7.80 1.24
C GLY A 220 -17.98 -6.28 1.26
N GLY A 221 -16.92 -5.75 0.64
CA GLY A 221 -16.66 -4.32 0.56
C GLY A 221 -17.52 -3.60 -0.49
N PHE A 222 -17.49 -2.26 -0.42
CA PHE A 222 -18.24 -1.38 -1.29
C PHE A 222 -17.30 -0.55 -2.17
N ILE A 223 -17.49 -0.65 -3.49
CA ILE A 223 -16.68 0.05 -4.49
C ILE A 223 -17.61 0.93 -5.31
N GLN A 224 -17.37 2.25 -5.32
CA GLN A 224 -18.20 3.16 -6.09
C GLN A 224 -17.46 4.35 -6.70
N HIS A 225 -17.92 4.83 -7.87
CA HIS A 225 -17.32 5.99 -8.54
C HIS A 225 -15.81 5.80 -8.76
N VAL A 226 -15.42 4.68 -9.36
CA VAL A 226 -14.03 4.34 -9.61
C VAL A 226 -13.73 4.26 -11.10
N SER A 227 -12.53 4.66 -11.51
CA SER A 227 -12.09 4.56 -12.90
C SER A 227 -10.68 4.01 -13.00
N TYR A 228 -10.45 3.16 -14.01
CA TYR A 228 -9.13 2.68 -14.38
C TYR A 228 -8.89 2.90 -15.87
N GLU A 229 -7.79 3.58 -16.19
CA GLU A 229 -7.27 3.71 -17.55
C GLU A 229 -5.88 3.09 -17.60
N GLY A 230 -5.69 2.07 -18.44
CA GLY A 230 -4.41 1.38 -18.51
C GLY A 230 -4.42 0.01 -19.17
N SER A 231 -3.31 -0.72 -19.00
CA SER A 231 -3.16 -2.10 -19.44
C SER A 231 -3.04 -3.06 -18.26
N ILE A 232 -3.80 -4.15 -18.33
CA ILE A 232 -3.73 -5.26 -17.39
C ILE A 232 -3.31 -6.50 -18.17
N GLN A 233 -2.17 -7.07 -17.80
CA GLN A 233 -1.63 -8.30 -18.39
C GLN A 233 -1.36 -9.30 -17.28
N ASN A 234 -1.82 -10.54 -17.43
CA ASN A 234 -1.68 -11.56 -16.40
C ASN A 234 -1.55 -12.97 -16.98
N GLU A 235 -0.64 -13.79 -16.47
CA GLU A 235 -0.41 -15.13 -17.04
C GLU A 235 -1.54 -16.12 -16.71
N ASP A 236 -2.16 -16.04 -15.53
CA ASP A 236 -3.26 -16.95 -15.17
C ASP A 236 -4.17 -16.40 -14.04
N GLY A 237 -5.42 -16.86 -13.97
CA GLY A 237 -6.39 -16.53 -12.94
C GLY A 237 -7.50 -15.56 -13.36
N GLN A 238 -8.19 -15.01 -12.36
CA GLN A 238 -9.35 -14.13 -12.47
C GLN A 238 -8.92 -12.68 -12.71
N VAL A 239 -9.31 -12.09 -13.83
CA VAL A 239 -8.84 -10.77 -14.22
C VAL A 239 -10.01 -9.86 -14.57
N GLY A 240 -10.06 -8.69 -13.94
CA GLY A 240 -11.07 -7.67 -14.18
C GLY A 240 -10.48 -6.27 -14.35
N GLY A 241 -11.09 -5.45 -15.20
CA GLY A 241 -10.68 -4.06 -15.36
C GLY A 241 -10.78 -3.21 -14.07
N ILE A 242 -11.73 -3.51 -13.17
CA ILE A 242 -11.83 -2.88 -11.84
C ILE A 242 -11.52 -3.88 -10.75
N VAL A 243 -12.19 -5.03 -10.76
CA VAL A 243 -12.08 -6.06 -9.71
C VAL A 243 -11.76 -7.42 -10.30
N GLY A 244 -10.70 -8.07 -9.84
CA GLY A 244 -10.41 -9.44 -10.27
C GLY A 244 -11.45 -10.43 -9.74
N ARG A 245 -11.72 -10.38 -8.43
CA ARG A 245 -12.76 -11.21 -7.79
C ARG A 245 -13.64 -10.41 -6.83
N ASN A 246 -14.94 -10.37 -7.10
CA ASN A 246 -15.96 -9.80 -6.23
C ASN A 246 -16.72 -10.90 -5.49
N ASN A 247 -16.52 -10.99 -4.17
CA ASN A 247 -17.20 -11.92 -3.29
C ASN A 247 -18.13 -11.16 -2.36
N ASN A 248 -19.44 -11.30 -2.51
CA ASN A 248 -20.45 -10.60 -1.68
C ASN A 248 -20.36 -9.07 -1.67
N GLY A 249 -19.57 -8.48 -2.56
CA GLY A 249 -19.33 -7.05 -2.59
C GLY A 249 -20.25 -6.35 -3.58
N ILE A 250 -20.34 -5.03 -3.44
CA ILE A 250 -21.12 -4.17 -4.32
C ILE A 250 -20.15 -3.29 -5.13
N ILE A 251 -20.33 -3.29 -6.45
CA ILE A 251 -19.58 -2.45 -7.39
C ILE A 251 -20.58 -1.60 -8.16
N GLN A 252 -20.44 -0.27 -8.11
CA GLN A 252 -21.31 0.63 -8.85
C GLN A 252 -20.59 1.86 -9.42
N PHE A 253 -21.11 2.41 -10.51
CA PHE A 253 -20.52 3.61 -11.14
C PHE A 253 -19.03 3.44 -11.48
N ALA A 254 -18.64 2.26 -11.95
CA ALA A 254 -17.27 1.93 -12.28
C ALA A 254 -17.01 2.04 -13.79
N GLN A 255 -15.83 2.50 -14.17
CA GLN A 255 -15.46 2.79 -15.56
C GLN A 255 -14.07 2.25 -15.89
N VAL A 256 -13.91 1.57 -17.02
CA VAL A 256 -12.60 1.07 -17.47
C VAL A 256 -12.35 1.44 -18.91
N SER A 257 -11.14 1.85 -19.22
CA SER A 257 -10.64 1.98 -20.59
C SER A 257 -9.24 1.38 -20.73
N GLY A 258 -8.94 0.83 -21.91
CA GLY A 258 -7.64 0.24 -22.24
C GLY A 258 -7.73 -1.24 -22.58
N GLU A 259 -6.83 -2.06 -22.03
CA GLU A 259 -6.76 -3.50 -22.35
C GLU A 259 -6.71 -4.40 -21.12
N VAL A 260 -7.36 -5.55 -21.22
CA VAL A 260 -7.34 -6.63 -20.23
C VAL A 260 -7.00 -7.93 -20.95
N ILE A 261 -5.77 -8.40 -20.77
CA ILE A 261 -5.23 -9.58 -21.44
C ILE A 261 -4.80 -10.60 -20.41
N SER A 262 -5.35 -11.82 -20.49
CA SER A 262 -4.88 -12.91 -19.64
C SER A 262 -5.08 -14.28 -20.24
N SER A 263 -4.08 -15.17 -20.10
CA SER A 263 -4.22 -16.59 -20.41
C SER A 263 -4.99 -17.38 -19.33
N GLY A 264 -5.48 -16.69 -18.30
CA GLY A 264 -6.22 -17.30 -17.21
C GLY A 264 -7.68 -17.62 -17.49
N SER A 265 -8.35 -18.09 -16.44
CA SER A 265 -9.80 -18.34 -16.44
C SER A 265 -10.55 -17.21 -15.73
N ASP A 266 -11.66 -16.75 -16.31
CA ASP A 266 -12.49 -15.63 -15.82
C ASP A 266 -11.88 -14.26 -16.13
N VAL A 267 -11.92 -13.88 -17.40
CA VAL A 267 -11.42 -12.58 -17.87
C VAL A 267 -12.60 -11.68 -18.23
N GLY A 268 -12.79 -10.62 -17.46
CA GLY A 268 -13.85 -9.64 -17.64
C GLY A 268 -13.31 -8.24 -17.90
N GLY A 269 -13.96 -7.50 -18.80
CA GLY A 269 -13.60 -6.09 -19.02
C GLY A 269 -13.80 -5.20 -17.78
N LEU A 270 -14.71 -5.56 -16.87
CA LEU A 270 -14.95 -4.88 -15.59
C LEU A 270 -14.61 -5.76 -14.38
N VAL A 271 -15.15 -6.99 -14.35
CA VAL A 271 -14.96 -7.93 -13.24
C VAL A 271 -14.58 -9.32 -13.75
N GLY A 272 -13.53 -9.92 -13.21
CA GLY A 272 -13.17 -11.30 -13.58
C GLY A 272 -14.22 -12.30 -13.14
N LEU A 273 -14.38 -12.45 -11.82
CA LEU A 273 -15.38 -13.32 -11.20
C LEU A 273 -16.27 -12.55 -10.22
N ASN A 274 -17.58 -12.67 -10.40
CA ASN A 274 -18.61 -12.17 -9.49
C ASN A 274 -19.30 -13.37 -8.80
N ASP A 275 -19.23 -13.44 -7.47
CA ASP A 275 -19.57 -14.64 -6.71
C ASP A 275 -20.33 -14.31 -5.41
N SER A 276 -21.58 -14.75 -5.35
CA SER A 276 -22.44 -14.70 -4.17
C SER A 276 -22.18 -15.92 -3.27
N LEU A 277 -21.80 -15.70 -2.02
CA LEU A 277 -21.42 -16.73 -1.06
C LEU A 277 -22.25 -16.59 0.22
N SER A 278 -22.63 -17.72 0.79
CA SER A 278 -23.31 -17.80 2.11
C SER A 278 -24.61 -16.97 2.19
N GLY A 279 -25.36 -16.87 1.10
CA GLY A 279 -26.64 -16.15 1.05
C GLY A 279 -26.52 -14.62 0.91
N ASN A 280 -25.31 -14.08 0.81
CA ASN A 280 -25.08 -12.68 0.47
C ASN A 280 -25.00 -12.50 -1.05
N THR A 281 -25.33 -11.30 -1.53
CA THR A 281 -25.37 -10.99 -2.96
C THR A 281 -24.15 -10.18 -3.37
N ALA A 282 -23.40 -10.69 -4.34
CA ALA A 282 -22.46 -9.89 -5.12
C ALA A 282 -23.22 -9.12 -6.22
N LEU A 283 -23.07 -7.79 -6.25
CA LEU A 283 -23.84 -6.91 -7.14
C LEU A 283 -22.91 -6.01 -7.96
N ILE A 284 -23.16 -5.95 -9.27
CA ILE A 284 -22.52 -5.01 -10.20
C ILE A 284 -23.62 -4.19 -10.88
N ARG A 285 -23.52 -2.86 -10.82
CA ARG A 285 -24.50 -1.99 -11.49
C ARG A 285 -23.96 -0.65 -11.99
N TYR A 286 -24.70 -0.03 -12.91
CA TYR A 286 -24.43 1.33 -13.41
C TYR A 286 -22.98 1.55 -13.84
N SER A 287 -22.35 0.53 -14.42
CA SER A 287 -20.92 0.48 -14.70
C SER A 287 -20.69 0.15 -16.15
N HIS A 288 -19.58 0.63 -16.69
CA HIS A 288 -19.28 0.44 -18.10
C HIS A 288 -17.81 0.24 -18.37
N THR A 289 -17.55 -0.32 -19.55
CA THR A 289 -16.22 -0.64 -20.00
C THR A 289 -16.04 -0.33 -21.48
N ASN A 290 -14.88 0.26 -21.79
CA ASN A 290 -14.35 0.47 -23.12
C ASN A 290 -12.97 -0.21 -23.21
N THR A 291 -12.96 -1.53 -23.05
CA THR A 291 -11.73 -2.32 -22.97
C THR A 291 -11.64 -3.33 -24.12
N PHE A 292 -10.44 -3.48 -24.68
CA PHE A 292 -10.08 -4.69 -25.40
C PHE A 292 -9.88 -5.83 -24.39
N VAL A 293 -10.64 -6.92 -24.52
CA VAL A 293 -10.55 -8.08 -23.61
C VAL A 293 -10.09 -9.30 -24.38
N GLN A 294 -8.99 -9.91 -23.94
CA GLN A 294 -8.48 -11.16 -24.50
C GLN A 294 -8.23 -12.17 -23.39
N GLY A 295 -8.71 -13.40 -23.57
CA GLY A 295 -8.28 -14.52 -22.75
C GLY A 295 -8.64 -15.90 -23.29
N GLU A 296 -8.28 -16.93 -22.55
CA GLU A 296 -8.37 -18.33 -23.01
C GLU A 296 -9.61 -19.08 -22.51
N SER A 297 -10.17 -18.69 -21.35
CA SER A 297 -11.32 -19.38 -20.75
C SER A 297 -12.24 -18.44 -19.99
N ARG A 298 -13.56 -18.53 -20.29
CA ARG A 298 -14.63 -17.69 -19.69
C ARG A 298 -14.30 -16.19 -19.80
N VAL A 299 -14.39 -15.69 -21.03
CA VAL A 299 -14.09 -14.31 -21.39
C VAL A 299 -15.39 -13.55 -21.63
N GLY A 300 -15.59 -12.44 -20.92
CA GLY A 300 -16.73 -11.57 -21.09
C GLY A 300 -16.31 -10.12 -21.25
N GLY A 301 -16.99 -9.40 -22.15
CA GLY A 301 -16.73 -7.96 -22.34
C GLY A 301 -16.94 -7.13 -21.06
N LEU A 302 -17.74 -7.63 -20.11
CA LEU A 302 -17.97 -7.00 -18.81
C LEU A 302 -17.57 -7.91 -17.64
N VAL A 303 -18.16 -9.10 -17.55
CA VAL A 303 -17.91 -10.07 -16.47
C VAL A 303 -17.44 -11.39 -17.07
N GLY A 304 -16.33 -11.96 -16.56
CA GLY A 304 -15.83 -13.25 -17.01
C GLY A 304 -16.71 -14.41 -16.57
N SER A 305 -17.03 -14.46 -15.27
CA SER A 305 -18.02 -15.38 -14.69
C SER A 305 -18.88 -14.71 -13.62
N ASP A 306 -20.17 -15.06 -13.63
CA ASP A 306 -21.18 -14.61 -12.68
C ASP A 306 -21.88 -15.85 -12.10
N ILE A 307 -21.75 -16.10 -10.79
CA ILE A 307 -22.14 -17.38 -10.18
C ILE A 307 -22.89 -17.23 -8.85
N ASN A 308 -23.58 -18.31 -8.45
CA ASN A 308 -24.26 -18.44 -7.17
C ASN A 308 -25.37 -17.41 -6.91
N GLY A 309 -26.00 -16.88 -7.98
CA GLY A 309 -27.08 -15.91 -7.88
C GLY A 309 -26.60 -14.48 -7.63
N SER A 310 -25.39 -14.16 -8.06
CA SER A 310 -24.93 -12.77 -8.18
C SER A 310 -25.75 -11.99 -9.23
N ILE A 311 -25.70 -10.66 -9.12
CA ILE A 311 -26.56 -9.77 -9.90
C ILE A 311 -25.68 -8.80 -10.71
N VAL A 312 -26.02 -8.68 -11.98
CA VAL A 312 -25.41 -7.74 -12.92
C VAL A 312 -26.54 -6.98 -13.63
N GLU A 313 -26.64 -5.67 -13.41
CA GLU A 313 -27.74 -4.86 -13.94
C GLU A 313 -27.30 -3.47 -14.40
N ASN A 314 -27.94 -2.90 -15.43
CA ASN A 314 -27.66 -1.54 -15.89
C ASN A 314 -26.17 -1.31 -16.24
N VAL A 315 -25.59 -2.25 -16.96
CA VAL A 315 -24.18 -2.26 -17.35
C VAL A 315 -24.05 -2.29 -18.87
N TYR A 316 -22.99 -1.70 -19.40
CA TYR A 316 -22.76 -1.66 -20.85
C TYR A 316 -21.28 -1.75 -21.21
N THR A 317 -21.01 -2.37 -22.35
CA THR A 317 -19.69 -2.40 -22.99
C THR A 317 -19.77 -1.60 -24.28
N MET A 318 -18.76 -0.77 -24.55
CA MET A 318 -18.58 -0.18 -25.87
C MET A 318 -17.77 -1.16 -26.72
N VAL A 319 -18.34 -1.56 -27.87
CA VAL A 319 -17.67 -2.43 -28.84
C VAL A 319 -16.77 -1.56 -29.72
N MET A 320 -15.48 -1.87 -29.78
CA MET A 320 -14.57 -1.39 -30.82
C MET A 320 -14.35 -2.49 -31.86
#